data_AF-A0A2V9DFJ8-F1
#
_entry.id   AF-A0A2V9DFJ8-F1
#
_cell.length_a   1.000
_cell.length_b   1.000
_cell.length_c   1.000
_cell.angle_alpha   90.00
_cell.angle_beta   90.00
_cell.angle_gamma   90.00
#
_symmetry.space_group_name_H-M   'P 1'
#
loop_
_entity.id
_entity.type
_entity.pdbx_description
1 polymer ?
#
loop_
_entity_poly.entity_id
_entity_poly.type
_entity_poly.pdbx_seq_one_letter_code
_entity_poly.pdbx_strand_id
1 'polypeptide(L)'
;MLENIGVAVNRRHLQGLALLLGLLGAIWVLTSWIVAGTPAQLVLGGLGLLAGAILLNILNDWRSGFYLSLVWLLFEDLARKYLSNNMYIYFGKDVLIGMTYLSFFLALRRRQAETFRPPFLFPLSLFFWLAVAQMFNPGSPSLLYGLLGLKLYFYYVPLMFVGYALIRSERDLHRLLVVNLVMAGVIALLGAV
;
A
#
# COMPACT_ATOMS: atom_id res chain seq x y z
N MET A 1 42.95 -0.28 36.86
CA MET A 1 42.71 1.09 36.35
C MET A 1 42.38 0.99 34.86
N LEU A 2 41.16 0.57 34.53
CA LEU A 2 40.64 0.55 33.16
C LEU A 2 39.23 1.13 33.23
N GLU A 3 39.16 2.46 33.19
CA GLU A 3 37.89 3.17 33.13
C GLU A 3 37.30 3.04 31.73
N ASN A 4 36.06 2.59 31.76
CA ASN A 4 35.15 2.28 30.68
C ASN A 4 34.90 3.53 29.83
N ILE A 5 35.53 3.65 28.66
CA ILE A 5 35.19 4.68 27.65
C ILE A 5 33.91 4.25 26.93
N GLY A 6 32.80 4.30 27.65
CA GLY A 6 31.47 4.23 27.07
C GLY A 6 31.09 5.61 26.56
N VAL A 7 31.45 5.95 25.32
CA VAL A 7 30.84 7.11 24.64
C VAL A 7 29.35 6.81 24.52
N ALA A 8 28.55 7.41 25.37
CA ALA A 8 27.10 7.34 25.29
C ALA A 8 26.67 8.12 24.04
N VAL A 9 26.71 7.47 22.88
CA VAL A 9 26.28 8.08 21.63
C VAL A 9 24.78 8.36 21.74
N ASN A 10 24.45 9.64 21.91
CA ASN A 10 23.07 10.08 22.05
C ASN A 10 22.29 9.70 20.79
N ARG A 11 21.16 9.03 20.97
CA ARG A 11 20.29 8.52 19.88
C ARG A 11 19.91 9.61 18.87
N ARG A 12 19.85 10.88 19.30
CA ARG A 12 19.62 12.06 18.46
C ARG A 12 20.76 12.36 17.48
N HIS A 13 22.01 12.14 17.87
CA HIS A 13 23.17 12.35 16.99
C HIS A 13 23.28 11.25 15.93
N LEU A 14 22.94 10.00 16.28
CA LEU A 14 22.86 8.90 15.31
C LEU A 14 21.73 9.11 14.30
N GLN A 15 20.58 9.61 14.76
CA GLN A 15 19.47 9.98 13.89
C GLN A 15 19.85 11.15 12.96
N GLY A 16 20.54 12.17 13.49
CA GLY A 16 21.05 13.30 12.70
C GLY A 16 22.04 12.86 11.62
N LEU A 17 23.02 12.01 11.98
CA LEU A 17 23.98 11.46 11.02
C LEU A 17 23.31 10.59 9.96
N ALA A 18 22.36 9.74 10.33
CA ALA A 18 21.62 8.91 9.38
C ALA A 18 20.80 9.75 8.39
N LEU A 19 20.16 10.83 8.86
CA LEU A 19 19.44 11.76 8.00
C LEU A 19 20.36 12.51 7.04
N LEU A 20 21.53 12.95 7.52
CA LEU A 20 22.51 13.69 6.74
C LEU A 20 23.14 12.81 5.65
N LEU A 21 23.48 11.55 5.98
CA LEU A 21 23.95 10.56 5.01
C LEU A 21 22.86 10.19 3.99
N GLY A 22 21.60 10.07 4.42
CA GLY A 22 20.46 9.85 3.52
C GLY A 22 20.25 11.01 2.54
N LEU A 23 20.35 12.25 3.02
CA LEU A 23 20.28 13.46 2.19
C LEU A 23 21.42 13.54 1.18
N LEU A 24 22.66 13.27 1.60
CA LEU A 24 23.82 13.26 0.71
C LEU A 24 23.72 12.17 -0.36
N GLY A 25 23.21 10.98 -0.01
CA GLY A 25 22.93 9.92 -0.96
C GLY A 25 21.85 10.33 -1.98
N ALA A 26 20.76 10.95 -1.52
CA ALA A 26 19.70 11.43 -2.40
C ALA A 26 20.22 12.53 -3.36
N ILE A 27 21.03 13.47 -2.86
CA ILE A 27 21.66 14.52 -3.68
C ILE A 27 22.59 13.91 -4.73
N TRP A 28 23.40 12.91 -4.37
CA TRP A 28 24.31 12.26 -5.31
C TRP A 28 23.57 11.52 -6.43
N VAL A 29 22.48 10.81 -6.10
CA VAL A 29 21.63 10.15 -7.09
C VAL A 29 20.96 11.16 -8.01
N LEU A 30 20.38 12.24 -7.46
CA LEU A 30 19.76 13.30 -8.26
C LEU A 30 20.78 14.00 -9.18
N THR A 31 21.97 14.28 -8.67
CA THR A 31 23.06 14.91 -9.44
C THR A 31 23.54 13.98 -10.55
N SER A 32 23.71 12.68 -10.28
CA SER A 32 24.13 11.71 -11.30
C SER A 32 23.10 11.54 -12.43
N TRP A 33 21.81 11.62 -12.12
CA TRP A 33 20.74 11.59 -13.15
C TRP A 33 20.68 12.86 -13.99
N ILE A 34 20.94 14.03 -13.39
CA ILE A 34 21.03 15.31 -14.13
C ILE A 34 22.25 15.31 -15.05
N VAL A 35 23.40 14.81 -14.58
CA VAL A 35 24.65 14.76 -15.35
C VAL A 35 24.59 13.71 -16.46
N ALA A 36 23.86 12.61 -16.29
CA ALA A 36 23.69 11.56 -17.30
C ALA A 36 22.84 11.99 -18.52
N GLY A 37 22.20 13.17 -18.49
CA GLY A 37 21.60 13.81 -19.67
C GLY A 37 20.44 13.06 -20.35
N THR A 38 19.90 12.01 -19.74
CA THR A 38 18.78 11.24 -20.32
C THR A 38 17.45 11.66 -19.68
N PRO A 39 16.53 12.29 -20.43
CA PRO A 39 15.25 12.78 -19.87
C PRO A 39 14.41 11.65 -19.26
N ALA A 40 14.56 10.41 -19.74
CA ALA A 40 13.90 9.24 -19.19
C ALA A 40 14.29 8.95 -17.73
N GLN A 41 15.56 9.09 -17.35
CA GLN A 41 16.02 8.82 -15.99
C GLN A 41 15.53 9.88 -15.01
N LEU A 42 15.46 11.14 -15.44
CA LEU A 42 14.87 12.23 -14.64
C LEU A 42 13.37 12.03 -14.42
N VAL A 43 12.63 11.63 -15.45
CA VAL A 43 11.19 11.32 -15.33
C VAL A 43 10.97 10.13 -14.40
N LEU A 44 11.71 9.03 -14.57
CA LEU A 44 11.62 7.86 -13.70
C LEU A 44 11.99 8.19 -12.25
N GLY A 45 13.02 9.00 -12.05
CA GLY A 45 13.42 9.50 -10.74
C GLY A 45 12.35 10.36 -10.06
N GLY A 46 11.75 11.29 -10.81
CA GLY A 46 10.64 12.11 -10.34
C GLY A 46 9.41 11.28 -9.98
N LEU A 47 9.04 10.31 -10.82
CA LEU A 47 7.97 9.35 -10.52
C LEU A 47 8.27 8.51 -9.28
N GLY A 48 9.54 8.08 -9.10
CA GLY A 48 9.98 7.36 -7.91
C GLY A 48 9.85 8.20 -6.63
N LEU A 49 10.23 9.48 -6.67
CA LEU A 49 10.05 10.39 -5.54
C LEU A 49 8.57 10.65 -5.24
N LEU A 50 7.73 10.84 -6.26
CA LEU A 50 6.29 10.99 -6.10
C LEU A 50 5.67 9.73 -5.48
N ALA A 51 6.03 8.54 -5.97
CA ALA A 51 5.59 7.28 -5.40
C ALA A 51 6.05 7.14 -3.94
N GLY A 52 7.31 7.48 -3.64
CA GLY A 52 7.83 7.50 -2.27
C GLY A 52 7.06 8.46 -1.36
N ALA A 53 6.78 9.67 -1.82
CA ALA A 53 6.00 10.66 -1.08
C ALA A 53 4.57 10.17 -0.81
N ILE A 54 3.93 9.53 -1.80
CA ILE A 54 2.61 8.90 -1.63
C ILE A 54 2.68 7.82 -0.55
N LEU A 55 3.66 6.91 -0.59
CA LEU A 55 3.80 5.84 0.41
C LEU A 55 4.07 6.39 1.82
N LEU A 56 4.88 7.43 1.94
CA LEU A 56 5.12 8.13 3.22
C LEU A 56 3.85 8.80 3.74
N ASN A 57 3.06 9.42 2.86
CA ASN A 57 1.78 9.99 3.22
C ASN A 57 0.80 8.91 3.72
N ILE A 58 0.75 7.76 3.05
CA ILE A 58 -0.06 6.60 3.47
C ILE A 58 0.37 6.12 4.85
N LEU A 59 1.68 6.07 5.13
CA LEU A 59 2.19 5.69 6.46
C LEU A 59 1.81 6.66 7.57
N ASN A 60 1.69 7.95 7.26
CA ASN A 60 1.32 8.96 8.23
C ASN A 60 -0.20 8.99 8.45
N ASP A 61 -0.97 8.85 7.37
CA ASP A 61 -2.42 8.81 7.39
C ASP A 61 -2.96 7.60 6.61
N TRP A 62 -3.28 6.54 7.34
CA TRP A 62 -3.86 5.31 6.79
C TRP A 62 -5.20 5.55 6.06
N ARG A 63 -5.94 6.62 6.40
CA ARG A 63 -7.20 6.96 5.71
C ARG A 63 -6.95 7.38 4.28
N SER A 64 -5.88 8.15 4.06
CA SER A 64 -5.47 8.56 2.71
C SER A 64 -5.12 7.34 1.85
N GLY A 65 -4.48 6.33 2.43
CA GLY A 65 -4.16 5.07 1.74
C GLY A 65 -5.38 4.35 1.19
N PHE A 66 -6.44 4.26 1.99
CA PHE A 66 -7.69 3.65 1.54
C PHE A 66 -8.31 4.39 0.34
N TYR A 67 -8.44 5.72 0.41
CA TYR A 67 -8.99 6.50 -0.71
C TYR A 67 -8.09 6.48 -1.94
N LEU A 68 -6.76 6.49 -1.77
CA LEU A 68 -5.81 6.36 -2.87
C LEU A 68 -5.90 4.99 -3.55
N SER A 69 -6.09 3.90 -2.79
CA SER A 69 -6.33 2.58 -3.36
C SER A 69 -7.62 2.52 -4.20
N LEU A 70 -8.67 3.24 -3.78
CA LEU A 70 -9.91 3.35 -4.55
C LEU A 70 -9.70 4.13 -5.86
N VAL A 71 -9.02 5.28 -5.79
CA VAL A 71 -8.70 6.09 -6.97
C VAL A 71 -7.77 5.34 -7.92
N TRP A 72 -6.80 4.58 -7.40
CA TRP A 72 -5.92 3.74 -8.20
C TRP A 72 -6.68 2.69 -9.00
N LEU A 73 -7.80 2.19 -8.50
CA LEU A 73 -8.64 1.22 -9.22
C LEU A 73 -9.14 1.79 -10.57
N LEU A 74 -9.48 3.08 -10.60
CA LEU A 74 -9.89 3.78 -11.83
C LEU A 74 -8.73 3.87 -12.83
N PHE A 75 -7.53 4.19 -12.36
CA PHE A 75 -6.33 4.21 -13.20
C PHE A 75 -5.96 2.82 -13.71
N GLU A 76 -6.13 1.78 -12.89
CA GLU A 76 -5.92 0.40 -13.30
C GLU A 76 -6.91 0.00 -14.42
N ASP A 77 -8.20 0.32 -14.27
CA ASP A 77 -9.19 0.01 -15.29
C ASP A 77 -8.96 0.78 -16.60
N LEU A 78 -8.55 2.05 -16.50
CA LEU A 78 -8.15 2.84 -17.67
C LEU A 78 -6.89 2.27 -18.34
N ALA A 79 -5.89 1.90 -17.54
CA ALA A 79 -4.69 1.25 -18.04
C ALA A 79 -5.03 -0.10 -18.70
N ARG A 80 -5.95 -0.89 -18.15
CA ARG A 80 -6.39 -2.14 -18.78
C ARG A 80 -7.04 -1.91 -20.14
N LYS A 81 -7.79 -0.80 -20.29
CA LYS A 81 -8.46 -0.45 -21.54
C LYS A 81 -7.51 0.05 -22.62
N TYR A 82 -6.52 0.88 -22.26
CA TYR A 82 -5.68 1.59 -23.25
C TYR A 82 -4.22 1.11 -23.32
N LEU A 83 -3.69 0.50 -22.26
CA LEU A 83 -2.36 -0.07 -22.22
C LEU A 83 -2.47 -1.60 -22.25
N SER A 84 -1.94 -2.21 -23.31
CA SER A 84 -1.84 -3.67 -23.43
C SER A 84 -1.27 -4.30 -22.14
N ASN A 85 -1.80 -5.48 -21.80
CA ASN A 85 -1.71 -6.20 -20.54
C ASN A 85 -0.31 -6.19 -19.86
N ASN A 86 0.01 -5.09 -19.17
CA ASN A 86 1.30 -4.91 -18.53
C ASN A 86 1.23 -5.34 -17.07
N MET A 87 1.93 -6.43 -16.74
CA MET A 87 1.94 -7.06 -15.41
C MET A 87 2.33 -6.08 -14.29
N TYR A 88 3.18 -5.09 -14.56
CA TYR A 88 3.68 -4.14 -13.55
C TYR A 88 2.59 -3.21 -13.00
N ILE A 89 1.60 -2.84 -13.81
CA ILE A 89 0.52 -1.94 -13.39
C ILE A 89 -0.37 -2.64 -12.35
N TYR A 90 -0.56 -3.96 -12.49
CA TYR A 90 -1.34 -4.78 -11.57
C TYR A 90 -0.69 -4.93 -10.19
N PHE A 91 0.64 -4.91 -10.10
CA PHE A 91 1.33 -4.94 -8.81
C PHE A 91 1.25 -3.61 -8.06
N GLY A 92 0.96 -2.50 -8.74
CA GLY A 92 0.84 -1.18 -8.12
C GLY A 92 -0.20 -1.13 -7.01
N LYS A 93 -1.39 -1.73 -7.23
CA LYS A 93 -2.44 -1.78 -6.20
C LYS A 93 -2.02 -2.57 -4.98
N ASP A 94 -1.27 -3.67 -5.19
CA ASP A 94 -0.83 -4.53 -4.09
C ASP A 94 0.13 -3.76 -3.19
N VAL A 95 1.05 -2.98 -3.76
CA VAL A 95 1.93 -2.13 -2.96
C VAL A 95 1.13 -1.10 -2.16
N LEU A 96 0.18 -0.40 -2.78
CA LEU A 96 -0.64 0.62 -2.10
C LEU A 96 -1.49 0.03 -0.97
N ILE A 97 -2.12 -1.12 -1.21
CA ILE A 97 -2.98 -1.79 -0.24
C ILE A 97 -2.14 -2.38 0.90
N GLY A 98 -1.02 -3.02 0.58
CA GLY A 98 -0.06 -3.50 1.59
C GLY A 98 0.46 -2.36 2.47
N MET A 99 0.74 -1.20 1.88
CA MET A 99 1.14 -0.01 2.63
C MET A 99 0.03 0.51 3.54
N THR A 100 -1.20 0.51 3.04
CA THR A 100 -2.39 0.90 3.80
C THR A 100 -2.59 -0.03 4.99
N TYR A 101 -2.40 -1.35 4.82
CA TYR A 101 -2.45 -2.32 5.91
C TYR A 101 -1.36 -2.09 6.95
N LEU A 102 -0.12 -1.83 6.51
CA LEU A 102 0.99 -1.53 7.42
C LEU A 102 0.70 -0.27 8.24
N SER A 103 0.24 0.80 7.58
CA SER A 103 -0.14 2.05 8.23
C SER A 103 -1.29 1.86 9.23
N PHE A 104 -2.34 1.13 8.84
CA PHE A 104 -3.47 0.81 9.70
C PHE A 104 -3.04 -0.02 10.92
N PHE A 105 -2.17 -1.02 10.72
CA PHE A 105 -1.64 -1.84 11.81
C PHE A 105 -0.82 -1.00 12.82
N LEU A 106 -0.02 -0.05 12.33
CA LEU A 106 0.71 0.90 13.18
C LEU A 106 -0.25 1.82 13.95
N ALA A 107 -1.31 2.31 13.32
CA ALA A 107 -2.34 3.12 13.96
C ALA A 107 -3.11 2.34 15.04
N LEU A 108 -3.40 1.06 14.79
CA LEU A 108 -4.02 0.17 15.76
C LEU A 108 -3.11 -0.06 16.98
N ARG A 109 -1.81 -0.30 16.75
CA ARG A 109 -0.81 -0.43 17.83
C ARG A 109 -0.70 0.85 18.68
N ARG A 110 -0.89 2.01 18.06
CA ARG A 110 -0.93 3.32 18.73
C ARG A 110 -2.28 3.64 19.41
N ARG A 111 -3.25 2.71 19.37
CA ARG A 111 -4.64 2.88 19.87
C ARG A 111 -5.37 4.08 19.24
N GLN A 112 -5.01 4.45 18.02
CA GLN A 112 -5.64 5.54 17.27
C GLN A 112 -6.77 5.04 16.35
N ALA A 113 -6.92 3.73 16.21
CA ALA A 113 -7.94 3.06 15.43
C ALA A 113 -8.69 2.02 16.27
N GLU A 114 -10.00 1.95 16.08
CA GLU A 114 -10.85 0.92 16.67
C GLU A 114 -11.03 -0.22 15.67
N THR A 115 -10.89 -1.45 16.14
CA THR A 115 -11.09 -2.64 15.33
C THR A 115 -12.45 -3.24 15.65
N PHE A 116 -13.23 -3.48 14.60
CA PHE A 116 -14.47 -4.22 14.69
C PHE A 116 -14.22 -5.73 14.57
N ARG A 117 -14.94 -6.51 15.37
CA ARG A 117 -14.95 -7.97 15.30
C ARG A 117 -16.27 -8.45 14.69
N PRO A 118 -16.33 -8.63 13.36
CA PRO A 118 -17.55 -9.08 12.73
C PRO A 118 -17.94 -10.50 13.20
N PRO A 119 -19.25 -10.80 13.30
CA PRO A 119 -19.72 -12.12 13.74
C PRO A 119 -19.33 -13.24 12.76
N PHE A 120 -19.03 -12.91 11.50
CA PHE A 120 -18.61 -13.86 10.47
C PHE A 120 -17.08 -14.13 10.46
N LEU A 121 -16.33 -13.67 11.46
CA LEU A 121 -14.90 -14.00 11.58
C LEU A 121 -14.64 -15.51 11.66
N PHE A 122 -15.53 -16.24 12.34
CA PHE A 122 -15.42 -17.69 12.47
C PHE A 122 -15.55 -18.42 11.11
N PRO A 123 -16.64 -18.26 10.32
CA PRO A 123 -16.73 -18.88 9.01
C PRO A 123 -15.65 -18.38 8.05
N LEU A 124 -15.24 -17.11 8.13
CA LEU A 124 -14.13 -16.59 7.33
C LEU A 124 -12.80 -17.28 7.66
N SER A 125 -12.51 -17.50 8.94
CA SER A 125 -11.32 -18.23 9.39
C SER A 125 -11.36 -19.69 8.92
N LEU A 126 -12.52 -20.35 9.01
CA LEU A 126 -12.67 -21.72 8.52
C LEU A 126 -12.42 -21.81 7.01
N PHE A 127 -12.98 -20.87 6.24
CA PHE A 127 -12.77 -20.76 4.80
C PHE A 127 -11.30 -20.49 4.44
N PHE A 128 -10.62 -19.62 5.21
CA PHE A 128 -9.19 -19.37 5.05
C PHE A 128 -8.35 -20.64 5.25
N TRP A 129 -8.59 -21.39 6.31
CA TRP A 129 -7.86 -22.64 6.57
C TRP A 129 -8.17 -23.72 5.53
N LEU A 130 -9.40 -23.78 5.02
CA LEU A 130 -9.73 -24.66 3.90
C LEU A 130 -8.94 -24.27 2.65
N ALA A 131 -8.82 -22.98 2.34
CA ALA A 131 -8.02 -22.52 1.20
C ALA A 131 -6.53 -22.84 1.38
N VAL A 132 -5.99 -22.70 2.59
CA VAL A 132 -4.62 -23.12 2.92
C VAL A 132 -4.44 -24.62 2.70
N ALA A 133 -5.41 -25.46 3.11
CA ALA A 133 -5.36 -26.90 2.84
C ALA A 133 -5.39 -27.21 1.33
N GLN A 134 -6.18 -26.45 0.55
CA GLN A 134 -6.23 -26.59 -0.92
C GLN A 134 -4.92 -26.23 -1.62
N MET A 135 -4.03 -25.45 -0.99
CA MET A 135 -2.69 -25.21 -1.55
C MET A 135 -1.86 -26.50 -1.67
N PHE A 136 -2.15 -27.50 -0.84
CA PHE A 136 -1.49 -28.81 -0.87
C PHE A 136 -2.23 -29.84 -1.73
N ASN A 137 -3.27 -29.42 -2.46
CA ASN A 137 -4.03 -30.32 -3.31
C ASN A 137 -3.14 -30.84 -4.46
N PRO A 138 -2.94 -32.17 -4.59
CA PRO A 138 -2.14 -32.76 -5.67
C PRO A 138 -2.70 -32.49 -7.07
N GLY A 139 -3.98 -32.12 -7.18
CA GLY A 139 -4.62 -31.70 -8.42
C GLY A 139 -4.28 -30.27 -8.87
N SER A 140 -3.55 -29.50 -8.05
CA SER A 140 -3.07 -28.17 -8.42
C SER A 140 -1.74 -28.27 -9.20
N PRO A 141 -1.49 -27.40 -10.21
CA PRO A 141 -0.29 -27.51 -11.03
C PRO A 141 1.02 -27.30 -10.25
N SER A 142 1.00 -26.50 -9.18
CA SER A 142 2.10 -26.34 -8.23
C SER A 142 1.64 -25.62 -6.95
N LEU A 143 2.44 -25.74 -5.89
CA LEU A 143 2.23 -25.02 -4.63
C LEU A 143 2.20 -23.48 -4.83
N LEU A 144 2.97 -22.97 -5.80
CA LEU A 144 2.99 -21.54 -6.12
C LEU A 144 1.66 -21.08 -6.70
N TYR A 145 0.99 -21.90 -7.51
CA TYR A 145 -0.37 -21.59 -7.98
C TYR A 145 -1.37 -21.53 -6.82
N GLY A 146 -1.24 -22.43 -5.84
CA GLY A 146 -2.03 -22.37 -4.60
C GLY A 146 -1.81 -21.07 -3.82
N LEU A 147 -0.55 -20.64 -3.67
CA LEU A 147 -0.21 -19.40 -2.97
C LEU A 147 -0.74 -18.15 -3.70
N LEU A 148 -0.64 -18.12 -5.03
CA LEU A 148 -1.21 -17.04 -5.83
C LEU A 148 -2.74 -17.01 -5.71
N GLY A 149 -3.40 -18.16 -5.65
CA GLY A 149 -4.82 -18.26 -5.34
C GLY A 149 -5.15 -17.64 -3.98
N LEU A 150 -4.42 -18.02 -2.93
CA LEU A 150 -4.61 -17.46 -1.59
C LEU A 150 -4.45 -15.94 -1.57
N LYS A 151 -3.43 -15.42 -2.27
CA LYS A 151 -3.25 -13.97 -2.46
C LYS A 151 -4.50 -13.38 -3.12
N LEU A 152 -4.93 -13.89 -4.28
CA LEU A 152 -6.05 -13.31 -5.03
C LEU A 152 -7.35 -13.23 -4.21
N TYR A 153 -7.65 -14.24 -3.40
CA TYR A 153 -8.89 -14.28 -2.62
C TYR A 153 -8.81 -13.52 -1.30
N PHE A 154 -7.71 -13.66 -0.54
CA PHE A 154 -7.66 -13.17 0.84
C PHE A 154 -6.90 -11.85 0.99
N TYR A 155 -6.11 -11.44 -0.01
CA TYR A 155 -5.33 -10.21 0.11
C TYR A 155 -6.19 -8.95 0.30
N TYR A 156 -7.39 -8.93 -0.28
CA TYR A 156 -8.31 -7.79 -0.18
C TYR A 156 -9.30 -7.88 0.98
N VAL A 157 -9.40 -9.04 1.65
CA VAL A 157 -10.31 -9.24 2.79
C VAL A 157 -10.02 -8.27 3.96
N PRO A 158 -8.74 -8.04 4.35
CA PRO A 158 -8.42 -7.08 5.40
C PRO A 158 -8.92 -5.65 5.11
N LEU A 159 -9.06 -5.27 3.85
CA LEU A 159 -9.51 -3.93 3.43
C LEU A 159 -10.91 -3.61 3.93
N MET A 160 -11.76 -4.63 4.08
CA MET A 160 -13.10 -4.46 4.67
C MET A 160 -13.03 -3.96 6.12
N PHE A 161 -12.08 -4.44 6.93
CA PHE A 161 -11.91 -3.94 8.29
C PHE A 161 -11.35 -2.52 8.31
N VAL A 162 -10.45 -2.19 7.37
CA VAL A 162 -9.93 -0.83 7.19
C VAL A 162 -11.05 0.13 6.81
N GLY A 163 -11.90 -0.26 5.85
CA GLY A 163 -13.07 0.52 5.42
C GLY A 163 -14.09 0.71 6.54
N TYR A 164 -14.32 -0.31 7.37
CA TYR A 164 -15.16 -0.15 8.57
C TYR A 164 -14.55 0.85 9.56
N ALA A 165 -13.27 0.72 9.88
CA ALA A 165 -12.60 1.61 10.83
C ALA A 165 -12.54 3.08 10.36
N LEU A 166 -12.66 3.30 9.05
CA LEU A 166 -12.77 4.62 8.43
C LEU A 166 -14.11 5.30 8.73
N ILE A 167 -15.20 4.53 8.80
CA ILE A 167 -16.56 5.02 9.00
C ILE A 167 -16.80 5.18 10.51
N ARG A 168 -16.56 6.38 11.04
CA ARG A 168 -16.82 6.70 12.46
C ARG A 168 -18.04 7.59 12.66
N SER A 169 -18.43 8.31 11.62
CA SER A 169 -19.56 9.22 11.64
C SER A 169 -20.39 9.09 10.36
N GLU A 170 -21.63 9.58 10.42
CA GLU A 170 -22.51 9.68 9.25
C GLU A 170 -21.87 10.51 8.12
N ARG A 171 -21.08 11.53 8.48
CA ARG A 171 -20.33 12.35 7.51
C ARG A 171 -19.28 11.53 6.76
N ASP A 172 -18.61 10.60 7.43
CA ASP A 172 -17.61 9.72 6.81
C ASP A 172 -18.27 8.72 5.86
N LEU A 173 -19.44 8.20 6.25
CA LEU A 173 -20.25 7.35 5.38
C LEU A 173 -20.71 8.10 4.13
N HIS A 174 -21.26 9.31 4.30
CA HIS A 174 -21.67 10.16 3.18
C HIS A 174 -20.48 10.48 2.26
N ARG A 175 -19.32 10.84 2.81
CA ARG A 175 -18.11 11.08 2.02
C ARG A 175 -17.68 9.84 1.24
N LEU A 176 -17.67 8.67 1.88
CA LEU A 176 -17.33 7.40 1.24
C LEU A 176 -18.30 7.08 0.09
N LEU A 177 -19.60 7.27 0.28
CA LEU A 177 -20.61 7.07 -0.76
C LEU A 177 -20.45 8.05 -1.93
N VAL A 178 -20.24 9.34 -1.65
CA VAL A 178 -20.00 10.35 -2.70
C VAL A 178 -18.76 10.03 -3.51
N VAL A 179 -17.65 9.65 -2.86
CA VAL A 179 -16.42 9.25 -3.56
C VAL A 179 -16.66 8.03 -4.45
N ASN A 180 -17.36 7.01 -3.94
CA ASN A 180 -17.72 5.83 -4.74
C ASN A 180 -18.63 6.18 -5.92
N LEU A 181 -19.61 7.06 -5.73
CA LEU A 181 -20.53 7.48 -6.80
C LEU A 181 -19.80 8.27 -7.88
N VAL A 182 -18.91 9.19 -7.51
CA VAL A 182 -18.08 9.93 -8.46
C VAL A 182 -17.18 8.98 -9.25
N MET A 183 -16.49 8.05 -8.58
CA MET A 183 -15.65 7.06 -9.27
C MET A 183 -16.46 6.19 -10.22
N ALA A 184 -17.61 5.67 -9.78
CA ALA A 184 -18.51 4.88 -10.62
C ALA A 184 -18.99 5.68 -11.84
N GLY A 185 -19.33 6.96 -11.65
CA GLY A 185 -19.70 7.87 -12.73
C GLY A 185 -18.58 8.06 -13.75
N VAL A 186 -17.34 8.29 -13.31
CA VAL A 186 -16.19 8.41 -14.20
C VAL A 186 -15.92 7.10 -14.95
N ILE A 187 -16.00 5.95 -14.28
CA ILE A 187 -15.84 4.64 -14.92
C ILE A 187 -16.93 4.40 -15.95
N ALA A 188 -18.19 4.73 -15.65
CA ALA A 188 -19.29 4.59 -16.60
C ALA A 188 -19.12 5.47 -17.85
N LEU A 189 -18.67 6.72 -17.67
CA LEU A 189 -18.35 7.62 -18.79
C LEU A 189 -17.19 7.09 -19.64
N LEU A 190 -16.11 6.63 -19.00
CA LEU A 190 -14.97 6.03 -19.68
C LEU A 190 -15.33 4.72 -20.37
N GLY A 191 -16.28 3.95 -19.85
CA GLY A 191 -16.79 2.71 -20.44
C GLY A 191 -17.67 2.94 -21.67
N ALA A 192 -18.40 4.07 -21.71
CA ALA A 192 -19.30 4.42 -22.81
C ALA A 192 -18.58 4.93 -24.07
N VAL A 193 -17.36 5.48 -23.94
CA VAL A 193 -16.50 5.97 -25.05
C VAL A 193 -15.62 4.85 -25.56
#